data_AF-A0A3P8U8Y2-F1
#
_entry.id   AF-A0A3P8U8Y2-F1
#
_cell.length_a   1.000
_cell.length_b   1.000
_cell.length_c   1.000
_cell.angle_alpha   90.00
_cell.angle_beta   90.00
_cell.angle_gamma   90.00
#
_symmetry.space_group_name_H-M   'P 1'
#
loop_
_entity.id
_entity.type
_entity.pdbx_description
1 polymer ?
#
loop_
_entity_poly.entity_id
_entity_poly.type
_entity_poly.pdbx_seq_one_letter_code
_entity_poly.pdbx_strand_id
1 'polypeptide(L)'
;MSGPLSRIFTACIEDGPQEGSRDSKQQLWSFVLDFKHFNGFSLPLKDMQIFFGLNATGVLDSDTLEVMRNPRCGVPDVEEYSAIQGTRWNKNVITYRYRLIGRYTRDLPRSTVDSLIESAFSVWARASGLTFVSSHTRSADIMVEFVTHEHGDLYPFDGPRGTLAHAFGPGLGVGGDTHFDDDERWTAGETGFNLFVVAAHEFGHALGLKHSRNPGSLMYPTYTSLHPANLLSREDVANINALYSKHFWNYSYIFESYMLYRHIPTK
;
A
#
# COMPACT_ATOMS: atom_id res chain seq x y z
N MET A 1 19.06 12.43 19.76
CA MET A 1 18.91 13.83 19.28
C MET A 1 17.80 13.82 18.26
N SER A 2 16.59 14.20 18.68
CA SER A 2 15.40 14.28 17.83
C SER A 2 15.59 15.42 16.82
N GLY A 3 15.58 15.09 15.52
CA GLY A 3 15.77 16.06 14.45
C GLY A 3 14.63 17.08 14.33
N PRO A 4 14.76 18.09 13.45
CA PRO A 4 13.76 19.15 13.25
C PRO A 4 12.37 18.64 12.85
N LEU A 5 12.27 17.41 12.32
CA LEU A 5 11.04 16.84 11.76
C LEU A 5 10.23 16.00 12.76
N SER A 6 10.84 15.41 13.79
CA SER A 6 10.06 14.82 14.89
C SER A 6 9.24 15.89 15.61
N ARG A 7 9.75 17.14 15.61
CA ARG A 7 9.01 18.31 16.09
C ARG A 7 7.85 18.68 15.19
N ILE A 8 7.93 18.42 13.88
CA ILE A 8 6.86 18.69 12.92
C ILE A 8 5.71 17.69 13.07
N PHE A 9 6.01 16.39 13.22
CA PHE A 9 5.00 15.36 13.47
C PHE A 9 4.29 15.59 14.80
N THR A 10 5.06 15.92 15.85
CA THR A 10 4.54 16.30 17.17
C THR A 10 3.71 17.58 17.10
N ALA A 11 4.18 18.61 16.38
CA ALA A 11 3.47 19.87 16.20
C ALA A 11 2.13 19.69 15.45
N CYS A 12 2.02 18.81 14.46
CA CYS A 12 0.73 18.58 13.78
C CYS A 12 -0.32 17.90 14.68
N ILE A 13 0.11 17.03 15.60
CA ILE A 13 -0.77 16.44 16.62
C ILE A 13 -1.19 17.49 17.66
N GLU A 14 -0.27 18.36 18.06
CA GLU A 14 -0.47 19.41 19.07
C GLU A 14 -1.25 20.63 18.53
N ASP A 15 -1.01 21.05 17.28
CA ASP A 15 -1.58 22.24 16.63
C ASP A 15 -2.84 21.93 15.78
N GLY A 16 -3.18 20.65 15.60
CA GLY A 16 -4.45 20.25 15.00
C GLY A 16 -5.66 20.61 15.88
N PRO A 17 -6.87 20.78 15.31
CA PRO A 17 -8.11 21.07 16.03
C PRO A 17 -8.24 20.27 17.34
N GLN A 18 -8.73 20.90 18.40
CA GLN A 18 -8.85 20.30 19.76
C GLN A 18 -9.89 19.16 19.84
N GLU A 19 -10.55 18.82 18.73
CA GLU A 19 -11.51 17.71 18.62
C GLU A 19 -10.82 16.44 18.13
N GLY A 20 -10.80 15.40 18.96
CA GLY A 20 -10.27 14.07 18.64
C GLY A 20 -9.02 13.69 19.43
N SER A 21 -8.85 12.39 19.70
CA SER A 21 -7.66 11.87 20.40
C SER A 21 -6.41 11.95 19.50
N ARG A 22 -5.23 11.85 20.12
CA ARG A 22 -3.93 11.76 19.42
C ARG A 22 -3.95 10.69 18.32
N ASP A 23 -4.53 9.54 18.62
CA ASP A 23 -4.63 8.41 17.70
C ASP A 23 -5.52 8.74 16.48
N SER A 24 -6.67 9.41 16.70
CA SER A 24 -7.55 9.85 15.60
C SER A 24 -6.88 10.89 14.70
N LYS A 25 -6.06 11.78 15.27
CA LYS A 25 -5.27 12.75 14.50
C LYS A 25 -4.19 12.07 13.66
N GLN A 26 -3.53 11.06 14.22
CA GLN A 26 -2.49 10.30 13.52
C GLN A 26 -3.07 9.47 12.36
N GLN A 27 -4.21 8.84 12.57
CA GLN A 27 -4.89 8.07 11.51
C GLN A 27 -5.44 8.95 10.39
N LEU A 28 -5.92 10.14 10.73
CA LEU A 28 -6.28 11.12 9.72
C LEU A 28 -5.07 11.61 8.94
N TRP A 29 -3.92 11.80 9.60
CA TRP A 29 -2.68 12.09 8.88
C TRP A 29 -2.29 10.97 7.91
N SER A 30 -2.45 9.71 8.31
CA SER A 30 -2.32 8.56 7.39
C SER A 30 -3.42 8.52 6.32
N PHE A 31 -4.48 9.32 6.43
CA PHE A 31 -5.53 9.48 5.40
C PHE A 31 -5.17 10.60 4.40
N VAL A 32 -4.65 11.75 4.87
CA VAL A 32 -4.22 12.89 4.03
C VAL A 32 -2.81 13.34 4.41
N LEU A 33 -1.89 13.33 3.44
CA LEU A 33 -0.49 13.76 3.65
C LEU A 33 -0.35 15.22 4.09
N ASP A 34 -1.26 16.09 3.69
CA ASP A 34 -1.13 17.53 3.87
C ASP A 34 -2.20 18.13 4.80
N PHE A 35 -2.10 17.81 6.10
CA PHE A 35 -2.80 18.58 7.13
C PHE A 35 -2.25 19.99 7.33
N LYS A 36 -1.11 20.35 6.71
CA LYS A 36 -0.45 21.64 6.92
C LYS A 36 -1.08 22.78 6.12
N HIS A 37 -1.80 22.49 5.05
CA HIS A 37 -2.44 23.51 4.21
C HIS A 37 -3.95 23.70 4.43
N PHE A 38 -4.61 22.82 5.19
CA PHE A 38 -6.05 22.94 5.47
C PHE A 38 -6.33 23.57 6.84
N ASN A 39 -6.80 24.81 6.83
CA ASN A 39 -7.44 25.44 7.98
C ASN A 39 -8.82 24.78 8.23
N GLY A 40 -8.83 23.55 8.75
CA GLY A 40 -10.05 22.89 9.26
C GLY A 40 -10.07 21.37 9.13
N PHE A 41 -10.46 20.69 10.22
CA PHE A 41 -10.62 19.23 10.30
C PHE A 41 -11.69 18.66 9.37
N SER A 42 -12.72 19.46 9.08
CA SER A 42 -14.00 18.96 8.55
C SER A 42 -13.91 18.46 7.11
N LEU A 43 -13.06 19.06 6.27
CA LEU A 43 -12.93 18.67 4.85
C LEU A 43 -12.19 17.33 4.68
N PRO A 44 -10.96 17.14 5.23
CA PRO A 44 -10.31 15.83 5.25
C PRO A 44 -11.18 14.72 5.89
N LEU A 45 -11.96 15.07 6.92
CA LEU A 45 -12.84 14.13 7.59
C LEU A 45 -14.02 13.69 6.71
N LYS A 46 -14.58 14.61 5.90
CA LYS A 46 -15.61 14.26 4.91
C LYS A 46 -15.06 13.35 3.84
N ASP A 47 -13.85 13.60 3.35
CA ASP A 47 -13.22 12.72 2.35
C ASP A 47 -12.99 11.32 2.91
N MET A 48 -12.58 11.22 4.18
CA MET A 48 -12.47 9.96 4.91
C MET A 48 -13.81 9.26 5.03
N GLN A 49 -14.84 9.96 5.50
CA GLN A 49 -16.18 9.40 5.60
C GLN A 49 -16.69 8.90 4.24
N ILE A 50 -16.49 9.67 3.16
CA ILE A 50 -16.85 9.26 1.80
C ILE A 50 -16.08 8.01 1.36
N PHE A 51 -14.77 7.94 1.63
CA PHE A 51 -13.95 6.80 1.27
C PHE A 51 -14.46 5.50 1.91
N PHE A 52 -14.82 5.58 3.20
CA PHE A 52 -15.30 4.46 4.00
C PHE A 52 -16.83 4.23 3.90
N GLY A 53 -17.53 4.99 3.07
CA GLY A 53 -18.98 4.85 2.87
C GLY A 53 -19.84 5.30 4.07
N LEU A 54 -19.28 6.14 4.95
CA LEU A 54 -19.97 6.79 6.06
C LEU A 54 -20.73 8.04 5.60
N ASN A 55 -21.58 8.57 6.46
CA ASN A 55 -22.21 9.87 6.24
C ASN A 55 -21.15 10.99 6.30
N ALA A 56 -21.00 11.75 5.22
CA ALA A 56 -20.01 12.82 5.08
C ALA A 56 -20.37 14.10 5.85
N THR A 57 -20.50 13.98 7.17
CA THR A 57 -20.86 15.06 8.10
C THR A 57 -19.70 16.03 8.32
N GLY A 58 -18.46 15.53 8.23
CA GLY A 58 -17.26 16.23 8.65
C GLY A 58 -17.20 16.44 10.16
N VAL A 59 -17.86 15.56 10.92
CA VAL A 59 -17.90 15.51 12.38
C VAL A 59 -17.36 14.15 12.83
N LEU A 60 -16.59 14.14 13.93
CA LEU A 60 -16.00 12.94 14.50
C LEU A 60 -17.04 12.16 15.32
N ASP A 61 -18.02 11.57 14.63
CA ASP A 61 -19.08 10.76 15.23
C ASP A 61 -18.60 9.34 15.63
N SER A 62 -19.48 8.56 16.26
CA SER A 62 -19.17 7.21 16.75
C SER A 62 -18.68 6.28 15.65
N ASP A 63 -19.32 6.32 14.50
CA ASP A 63 -19.08 5.42 13.38
C ASP A 63 -17.74 5.77 12.73
N THR A 64 -17.46 7.07 12.60
CA THR A 64 -16.17 7.57 12.13
C THR A 64 -15.03 7.18 13.06
N LEU A 65 -15.22 7.29 14.38
CA LEU A 65 -14.23 6.86 15.39
C LEU A 65 -14.00 5.35 15.37
N GLU A 66 -15.04 4.56 15.15
CA GLU A 66 -14.93 3.11 15.05
C GLU A 66 -14.07 2.70 13.86
N VAL A 67 -14.33 3.27 12.67
CA VAL A 67 -13.52 3.02 11.48
C VAL A 67 -12.08 3.45 11.68
N MET A 68 -11.87 4.64 12.26
CA MET A 68 -10.53 5.15 12.55
C MET A 68 -9.76 4.16 13.40
N ARG A 69 -10.28 3.72 14.55
CA ARG A 69 -9.57 2.84 15.50
C ARG A 69 -9.11 1.48 14.96
N ASN A 70 -9.59 1.07 13.79
CA ASN A 70 -9.20 -0.22 13.23
C ASN A 70 -7.75 -0.19 12.73
N PRO A 71 -6.95 -1.24 13.02
CA PRO A 71 -5.60 -1.36 12.47
C PRO A 71 -5.64 -1.38 10.93
N ARG A 72 -4.68 -0.71 10.30
CA ARG A 72 -4.70 -0.44 8.86
C ARG A 72 -3.30 -0.26 8.27
N CYS A 73 -3.25 -0.21 6.95
CA CYS A 73 -2.09 0.25 6.19
C CYS A 73 -1.84 1.76 6.42
N GLY A 74 -0.57 2.14 6.49
CA GLY A 74 -0.09 3.52 6.68
C GLY A 74 0.00 4.34 5.40
N VAL A 75 -0.26 3.75 4.23
CA VAL A 75 -0.28 4.48 2.95
C VAL A 75 -1.52 5.39 2.88
N PRO A 76 -1.39 6.64 2.39
CA PRO A 76 -2.51 7.55 2.21
C PRO A 76 -3.64 7.03 1.31
N ASP A 77 -4.90 7.24 1.74
CA ASP A 77 -6.10 6.81 1.01
C ASP A 77 -6.44 7.71 -0.18
N VAL A 78 -6.09 8.99 -0.12
CA VAL A 78 -6.34 10.00 -1.17
C VAL A 78 -5.02 10.65 -1.60
N GLU A 79 -4.86 10.84 -2.92
CA GLU A 79 -3.56 11.13 -3.55
C GLU A 79 -2.93 12.48 -3.19
N GLU A 80 -1.67 12.43 -2.76
CA GLU A 80 -0.57 13.27 -3.29
C GLU A 80 0.81 12.56 -3.30
N TYR A 81 0.90 11.29 -2.84
CA TYR A 81 2.16 10.57 -2.71
C TYR A 81 2.74 10.07 -4.04
N SER A 82 1.86 9.64 -4.94
CA SER A 82 2.18 8.96 -6.20
C SER A 82 2.60 9.90 -7.33
N ALA A 83 2.52 11.22 -7.16
CA ALA A 83 2.90 12.16 -8.22
C ALA A 83 4.41 12.20 -8.49
N ILE A 84 5.23 11.75 -7.53
CA ILE A 84 6.70 11.78 -7.61
C ILE A 84 7.30 10.42 -7.99
N GLN A 85 6.55 9.31 -7.83
CA GLN A 85 6.99 7.94 -8.11
C GLN A 85 6.26 7.34 -9.33
N GLY A 86 6.85 6.33 -9.96
CA GLY A 86 6.29 5.72 -11.16
C GLY A 86 4.97 4.99 -10.88
N THR A 87 4.03 5.02 -11.81
CA THR A 87 2.75 4.31 -11.68
C THR A 87 2.89 2.79 -11.74
N ARG A 88 4.04 2.28 -12.21
CA ARG A 88 4.37 0.85 -12.34
C ARG A 88 5.87 0.64 -12.55
N TRP A 89 6.36 -0.58 -12.35
CA TRP A 89 7.68 -1.00 -12.82
C TRP A 89 7.70 -1.15 -14.34
N ASN A 90 8.71 -0.60 -15.03
CA ASN A 90 8.89 -0.78 -16.48
C ASN A 90 9.69 -2.05 -16.82
N LYS A 91 9.38 -3.15 -16.14
CA LYS A 91 9.99 -4.47 -16.33
C LYS A 91 9.11 -5.54 -15.68
N ASN A 92 9.30 -6.80 -16.09
CA ASN A 92 8.48 -7.91 -15.59
C ASN A 92 9.18 -8.79 -14.56
N VAL A 93 10.50 -8.63 -14.39
CA VAL A 93 11.26 -9.31 -13.34
C VAL A 93 11.56 -8.29 -12.26
N ILE A 94 10.93 -8.46 -11.10
CA ILE A 94 11.08 -7.60 -9.93
C ILE A 94 11.91 -8.36 -8.91
N THR A 95 13.00 -7.75 -8.47
CA THR A 95 13.87 -8.32 -7.44
C THR A 95 13.44 -7.84 -6.07
N TYR A 96 13.47 -8.72 -5.08
CA TYR A 96 13.24 -8.33 -3.69
C TYR A 96 14.32 -8.90 -2.78
N ARG A 97 14.52 -8.27 -1.62
CA ARG A 97 15.38 -8.82 -0.57
C ARG A 97 15.09 -8.23 0.80
N TYR A 98 15.49 -8.94 1.84
CA TYR A 98 15.55 -8.38 3.19
C TYR A 98 16.77 -7.46 3.37
N ARG A 99 16.61 -6.39 4.13
CA ARG A 99 17.78 -5.58 4.55
C ARG A 99 18.63 -6.38 5.56
N LEU A 100 19.94 -6.44 5.28
CA LEU A 100 20.88 -7.42 5.86
C LEU A 100 21.04 -7.40 7.40
N ILE A 101 20.79 -6.29 8.07
CA ILE A 101 21.15 -6.12 9.49
C ILE A 101 19.89 -6.02 10.35
N GLY A 102 19.61 -7.05 11.14
CA GLY A 102 18.73 -6.99 12.32
C GLY A 102 17.23 -6.81 12.07
N ARG A 103 16.74 -6.88 10.83
CA ARG A 103 15.39 -6.46 10.44
C ARG A 103 14.51 -7.63 9.97
N TYR A 104 14.60 -8.76 10.66
CA TYR A 104 13.56 -9.79 10.62
C TYR A 104 12.82 -9.70 11.95
N THR A 105 11.49 -9.83 11.91
CA THR A 105 10.72 -9.99 13.14
C THR A 105 11.20 -11.20 13.95
N ARG A 106 11.11 -11.09 15.27
CA ARG A 106 11.42 -12.17 16.21
C ARG A 106 10.20 -13.01 16.58
N ASP A 107 9.01 -12.61 16.13
CA ASP A 107 7.76 -13.31 16.46
C ASP A 107 7.62 -14.65 15.75
N LEU A 108 8.28 -14.81 14.61
CA LEU A 108 8.22 -15.98 13.75
C LEU A 108 9.62 -16.50 13.39
N PRO A 109 9.80 -17.81 13.17
CA PRO A 109 11.03 -18.35 12.60
C PRO A 109 11.32 -17.71 11.24
N ARG A 110 12.60 -17.45 10.94
CA ARG A 110 13.02 -16.84 9.65
C ARG A 110 12.47 -17.58 8.43
N SER A 111 12.53 -18.91 8.45
CA SER A 111 11.97 -19.74 7.37
C SER A 111 10.46 -19.54 7.17
N THR A 112 9.74 -19.28 8.25
CA THR A 112 8.30 -18.98 8.19
C THR A 112 8.08 -17.59 7.58
N VAL A 113 8.84 -16.58 8.02
CA VAL A 113 8.80 -15.23 7.42
C VAL A 113 9.10 -15.30 5.92
N ASP A 114 10.19 -15.97 5.53
CA ASP A 114 10.57 -16.18 4.14
C ASP A 114 9.43 -16.82 3.32
N SER A 115 8.83 -17.90 3.83
CA SER A 115 7.72 -18.59 3.16
C SER A 115 6.48 -17.70 2.99
N LEU A 116 6.15 -16.87 3.99
CA LEU A 116 4.98 -15.99 3.94
C LEU A 116 5.19 -14.83 2.96
N ILE A 117 6.38 -14.21 2.96
CA ILE A 117 6.75 -13.16 2.02
C ILE A 117 6.78 -13.69 0.58
N GLU A 118 7.37 -14.86 0.34
CA GLU A 118 7.34 -15.54 -0.97
C GLU A 118 5.90 -15.84 -1.43
N SER A 119 5.05 -16.28 -0.51
CA SER A 119 3.63 -16.53 -0.79
C SER A 119 2.90 -15.25 -1.17
N ALA A 120 3.17 -14.13 -0.48
CA ALA A 120 2.58 -12.83 -0.77
C ALA A 120 2.97 -12.33 -2.17
N PHE A 121 4.24 -12.45 -2.58
CA PHE A 121 4.64 -12.17 -3.97
C PHE A 121 3.95 -13.09 -4.98
N SER A 122 3.77 -14.37 -4.63
CA SER A 122 3.12 -15.36 -5.50
C SER A 122 1.64 -15.07 -5.74
N VAL A 123 0.97 -14.33 -4.84
CA VAL A 123 -0.40 -13.83 -5.07
C VAL A 123 -0.43 -12.92 -6.29
N TRP A 124 0.48 -11.94 -6.36
CA TRP A 124 0.55 -10.99 -7.47
C TRP A 124 1.15 -11.58 -8.74
N ALA A 125 2.13 -12.49 -8.63
CA ALA A 125 2.74 -13.16 -9.77
C ALA A 125 1.67 -13.87 -10.63
N ARG A 126 0.77 -14.61 -9.98
CA ARG A 126 -0.34 -15.33 -10.62
C ARG A 126 -1.34 -14.43 -11.33
N ALA A 127 -1.53 -13.20 -10.82
CA ALA A 127 -2.54 -12.27 -11.34
C ALA A 127 -2.01 -11.33 -12.44
N SER A 128 -0.70 -11.11 -12.54
CA SER A 128 -0.09 -10.04 -13.34
C SER A 128 0.88 -10.52 -14.43
N GLY A 129 1.39 -11.74 -14.34
CA GLY A 129 2.48 -12.23 -15.19
C GLY A 129 3.87 -11.66 -14.84
N LEU A 130 3.99 -10.96 -13.70
CA LEU A 130 5.27 -10.58 -13.11
C LEU A 130 5.99 -11.79 -12.52
N THR A 131 7.32 -11.72 -12.49
CA THR A 131 8.19 -12.70 -11.85
C THR A 131 8.95 -12.02 -10.72
N PHE A 132 8.91 -12.60 -9.53
CA PHE A 132 9.63 -12.10 -8.36
C PHE A 132 10.85 -12.98 -8.07
N VAL A 133 12.00 -12.36 -7.86
CA VAL A 133 13.26 -13.08 -7.63
C VAL A 133 13.94 -12.54 -6.38
N SER A 134 14.20 -13.43 -5.42
CA SER A 134 15.01 -13.09 -4.25
C SER A 134 16.44 -12.77 -4.68
N SER A 135 16.91 -11.58 -4.32
CA SER A 135 18.25 -11.12 -4.66
C SER A 135 19.21 -11.16 -3.48
N HIS A 136 20.45 -11.58 -3.74
CA HIS A 136 21.54 -11.55 -2.78
C HIS A 136 22.44 -10.31 -2.93
N THR A 137 22.17 -9.45 -3.93
CA THR A 137 22.92 -8.20 -4.20
C THR A 137 22.57 -7.11 -3.21
N ARG A 138 23.46 -6.12 -2.99
CA ARG A 138 23.27 -5.07 -1.95
C ARG A 138 21.95 -4.28 -2.04
N SER A 139 21.36 -4.15 -3.22
CA SER A 139 20.02 -3.58 -3.43
C SER A 139 19.14 -4.54 -4.23
N ALA A 140 17.83 -4.33 -4.15
CA ALA A 140 16.81 -4.92 -5.01
C ALA A 140 15.78 -3.83 -5.36
N ASP A 141 14.75 -4.18 -6.13
CA ASP A 141 13.65 -3.28 -6.46
C ASP A 141 12.69 -3.08 -5.29
N ILE A 142 12.56 -4.09 -4.43
CA ILE A 142 11.74 -4.07 -3.23
C ILE A 142 12.61 -4.51 -2.05
N MET A 143 12.97 -3.58 -1.17
CA MET A 143 13.59 -3.92 0.12
C MET A 143 12.49 -4.20 1.15
N VAL A 144 12.58 -5.34 1.83
CA VAL A 144 11.66 -5.74 2.92
C VAL A 144 12.34 -5.52 4.26
N GLU A 145 11.66 -4.80 5.16
CA GLU A 145 12.20 -4.46 6.48
C GLU A 145 11.15 -4.56 7.60
N PHE A 146 11.53 -5.13 8.73
CA PHE A 146 10.80 -5.06 9.99
C PHE A 146 11.49 -4.03 10.88
N VAL A 147 10.75 -2.99 11.26
CA VAL A 147 11.28 -1.77 11.90
C VAL A 147 10.25 -1.18 12.86
N THR A 148 10.66 -0.32 13.77
CA THR A 148 9.78 0.28 14.78
C THR A 148 9.92 1.79 14.79
N HIS A 149 8.83 2.49 15.13
CA HIS A 149 8.81 3.95 15.32
C HIS A 149 9.53 4.71 14.18
N GLU A 150 10.47 5.60 14.49
CA GLU A 150 11.31 6.30 13.50
C GLU A 150 12.36 5.35 12.92
N HIS A 151 12.27 5.06 11.62
CA HIS A 151 13.09 4.05 10.98
C HIS A 151 13.83 4.51 9.71
N GLY A 152 13.94 5.82 9.51
CA GLY A 152 14.80 6.42 8.48
C GLY A 152 14.09 6.75 7.18
N ASP A 153 12.80 6.50 7.09
CA ASP A 153 11.89 7.21 6.20
C ASP A 153 11.11 8.27 6.98
N LEU A 154 10.41 9.18 6.29
CA LEU A 154 9.68 10.28 6.92
C LEU A 154 8.32 9.84 7.52
N TYR A 155 8.10 8.53 7.68
CA TYR A 155 6.82 7.92 8.00
C TYR A 155 6.97 6.99 9.23
N PRO A 156 7.18 7.54 10.43
CA PRO A 156 7.39 6.73 11.61
C PRO A 156 6.15 5.89 11.96
N PHE A 157 6.35 4.67 12.42
CA PHE A 157 5.27 3.84 12.98
C PHE A 157 4.83 4.33 14.37
N ASP A 158 3.65 3.87 14.80
CA ASP A 158 2.94 4.31 16.00
C ASP A 158 3.04 3.36 17.20
N GLY A 159 3.72 2.23 17.04
CA GLY A 159 3.82 1.19 18.07
C GLY A 159 2.66 0.19 17.93
N PRO A 160 2.29 -0.53 18.99
CA PRO A 160 1.30 -1.60 18.86
C PRO A 160 -0.09 -1.11 18.45
N ARG A 161 -0.68 -1.80 17.47
CA ARG A 161 -1.93 -1.49 16.76
C ARG A 161 -1.81 -0.21 15.92
N GLY A 162 -2.90 0.16 15.24
CA GLY A 162 -2.89 1.37 14.41
C GLY A 162 -2.28 1.08 13.06
N THR A 163 -1.04 1.50 12.82
CA THR A 163 -0.37 1.37 11.53
C THR A 163 0.45 0.08 11.46
N LEU A 164 -0.03 -0.89 10.67
CA LEU A 164 0.61 -2.21 10.63
C LEU A 164 1.88 -2.24 9.77
N ALA A 165 1.85 -1.53 8.66
CA ALA A 165 2.87 -1.54 7.64
C ALA A 165 2.66 -0.38 6.66
N HIS A 166 3.66 -0.11 5.84
CA HIS A 166 3.52 0.71 4.64
C HIS A 166 4.44 0.25 3.52
N ALA A 167 4.18 0.71 2.31
CA ALA A 167 5.07 0.54 1.18
C ALA A 167 5.11 1.79 0.29
N PHE A 168 6.25 1.97 -0.37
CA PHE A 168 6.43 3.00 -1.39
C PHE A 168 6.00 2.46 -2.75
N GLY A 169 5.47 3.35 -3.60
CA GLY A 169 5.15 3.00 -4.98
C GLY A 169 6.41 2.64 -5.81
N PRO A 170 6.24 2.08 -7.01
CA PRO A 170 7.35 1.74 -7.91
C PRO A 170 8.26 2.93 -8.20
N GLY A 171 9.57 2.77 -8.10
CA GLY A 171 10.47 3.90 -8.36
C GLY A 171 11.95 3.64 -8.11
N LEU A 172 12.74 4.70 -8.24
CA LEU A 172 14.15 4.69 -7.87
C LEU A 172 14.32 4.95 -6.37
N GLY A 173 15.47 4.56 -5.81
CA GLY A 173 15.79 4.82 -4.41
C GLY A 173 14.97 3.92 -3.49
N VAL A 174 14.08 4.53 -2.69
CA VAL A 174 13.17 3.82 -1.77
C VAL A 174 11.90 3.31 -2.45
N GLY A 175 11.71 3.60 -3.74
CA GLY A 175 10.53 3.14 -4.48
C GLY A 175 10.44 1.61 -4.48
N GLY A 176 9.29 1.07 -4.09
CA GLY A 176 9.05 -0.36 -3.89
C GLY A 176 9.36 -0.86 -2.49
N ASP A 177 10.14 -0.15 -1.68
CA ASP A 177 10.49 -0.61 -0.33
C ASP A 177 9.22 -0.77 0.52
N THR A 178 9.23 -1.78 1.37
CA THR A 178 8.08 -2.21 2.17
C THR A 178 8.51 -2.43 3.60
N HIS A 179 7.88 -1.71 4.52
CA HIS A 179 8.20 -1.74 5.95
C HIS A 179 7.03 -2.30 6.74
N PHE A 180 7.33 -3.14 7.71
CA PHE A 180 6.39 -3.75 8.64
C PHE A 180 6.71 -3.25 10.05
N ASP A 181 5.70 -2.82 10.81
CA ASP A 181 5.91 -2.40 12.19
C ASP A 181 6.24 -3.61 13.07
N ASP A 182 7.45 -3.67 13.62
CA ASP A 182 7.93 -4.76 14.47
C ASP A 182 7.55 -4.56 15.94
N ASP A 183 6.82 -3.50 16.28
CA ASP A 183 6.08 -3.39 17.55
C ASP A 183 4.75 -4.17 17.50
N GLU A 184 4.30 -4.53 16.29
CA GLU A 184 3.17 -5.44 16.09
C GLU A 184 3.58 -6.89 16.25
N ARG A 185 2.66 -7.69 16.82
CA ARG A 185 2.87 -9.13 16.95
C ARG A 185 2.49 -9.86 15.67
N TRP A 186 3.49 -10.21 14.87
CA TRP A 186 3.30 -10.91 13.60
C TRP A 186 2.97 -12.40 13.78
N THR A 187 2.03 -12.89 12.99
CA THR A 187 1.57 -14.29 13.06
C THR A 187 1.46 -14.92 11.69
N ALA A 188 1.48 -16.25 11.65
CA ALA A 188 1.22 -17.05 10.46
C ALA A 188 -0.21 -17.63 10.41
N GLY A 189 -1.03 -17.37 11.44
CA GLY A 189 -2.33 -18.01 11.66
C GLY A 189 -3.50 -17.03 11.62
N GLU A 190 -4.64 -17.47 12.15
CA GLU A 190 -5.90 -16.72 12.14
C GLU A 190 -6.03 -15.71 13.30
N THR A 191 -5.13 -15.76 14.27
CA THR A 191 -5.15 -14.91 15.46
C THR A 191 -3.97 -13.95 15.43
N GLY A 192 -4.23 -12.65 15.61
CA GLY A 192 -3.23 -11.59 15.47
C GLY A 192 -3.17 -11.01 14.04
N PHE A 193 -2.09 -10.29 13.75
CA PHE A 193 -1.85 -9.75 12.41
C PHE A 193 -1.14 -10.79 11.56
N ASN A 194 -1.81 -11.24 10.50
CA ASN A 194 -1.29 -12.26 9.61
C ASN A 194 -0.30 -11.63 8.62
N LEU A 195 0.99 -11.97 8.76
CA LEU A 195 2.05 -11.35 7.97
C LEU A 195 1.87 -11.60 6.47
N PHE A 196 1.36 -12.76 6.06
CA PHE A 196 1.13 -13.04 4.63
C PHE A 196 0.08 -12.09 4.04
N VAL A 197 -0.99 -11.79 4.78
CA VAL A 197 -2.05 -10.92 4.26
C VAL A 197 -1.60 -9.46 4.21
N VAL A 198 -0.98 -8.97 5.28
CA VAL A 198 -0.44 -7.60 5.30
C VAL A 198 0.64 -7.44 4.23
N ALA A 199 1.57 -8.39 4.11
CA ALA A 199 2.59 -8.33 3.06
C ALA A 199 2.00 -8.36 1.65
N ALA A 200 0.96 -9.16 1.41
CA ALA A 200 0.28 -9.18 0.12
C ALA A 200 -0.38 -7.82 -0.19
N HIS A 201 -0.97 -7.15 0.80
CA HIS A 201 -1.49 -5.80 0.66
C HIS A 201 -0.38 -4.80 0.30
N GLU A 202 0.69 -4.73 1.10
CA GLU A 202 1.77 -3.77 0.88
C GLU A 202 2.51 -3.99 -0.45
N PHE A 203 2.68 -5.24 -0.89
CA PHE A 203 3.24 -5.51 -2.20
C PHE A 203 2.33 -5.05 -3.34
N GLY A 204 1.02 -4.91 -3.12
CA GLY A 204 0.15 -4.22 -4.07
C GLY A 204 0.59 -2.77 -4.29
N HIS A 205 0.89 -2.05 -3.20
CA HIS A 205 1.45 -0.68 -3.28
C HIS A 205 2.83 -0.64 -3.93
N ALA A 206 3.72 -1.55 -3.55
CA ALA A 206 5.05 -1.68 -4.18
C ALA A 206 4.97 -1.98 -5.70
N LEU A 207 3.82 -2.46 -6.18
CA LEU A 207 3.51 -2.67 -7.59
C LEU A 207 2.71 -1.54 -8.24
N GLY A 208 2.30 -0.52 -7.48
CA GLY A 208 1.60 0.67 -7.98
C GLY A 208 0.08 0.67 -7.80
N LEU A 209 -0.46 -0.30 -7.06
CA LEU A 209 -1.87 -0.27 -6.67
C LEU A 209 -2.11 0.75 -5.56
N LYS A 210 -3.31 1.34 -5.58
CA LYS A 210 -3.79 2.24 -4.53
C LYS A 210 -4.80 1.50 -3.66
N HIS A 211 -5.14 2.10 -2.52
CA HIS A 211 -6.24 1.60 -1.72
C HIS A 211 -7.55 1.54 -2.50
N SER A 212 -8.32 0.49 -2.27
CA SER A 212 -9.68 0.32 -2.79
C SER A 212 -10.70 0.74 -1.73
N ARG A 213 -11.86 1.23 -2.19
CA ARG A 213 -13.03 1.48 -1.35
C ARG A 213 -13.89 0.23 -1.12
N ASN A 214 -13.56 -0.88 -1.79
CA ASN A 214 -14.29 -2.13 -1.70
C ASN A 214 -13.79 -2.94 -0.49
N PRO A 215 -14.61 -3.18 0.55
CA PRO A 215 -14.18 -3.93 1.74
C PRO A 215 -13.77 -5.39 1.47
N GLY A 216 -14.13 -5.94 0.30
CA GLY A 216 -13.70 -7.27 -0.13
C GLY A 216 -12.41 -7.30 -0.93
N SER A 217 -11.79 -6.14 -1.22
CA SER A 217 -10.50 -6.03 -1.92
C SER A 217 -9.35 -6.27 -0.94
N LEU A 218 -8.30 -6.95 -1.40
CA LEU A 218 -7.06 -7.05 -0.64
C LEU A 218 -6.46 -5.67 -0.38
N MET A 219 -6.63 -4.73 -1.31
CA MET A 219 -6.18 -3.35 -1.21
C MET A 219 -7.13 -2.46 -0.39
N TYR A 220 -8.11 -3.01 0.33
CA TYR A 220 -8.85 -2.22 1.31
C TYR A 220 -7.92 -1.85 2.48
N PRO A 221 -7.88 -0.57 2.91
CA PRO A 221 -6.84 -0.10 3.84
C PRO A 221 -6.90 -0.74 5.23
N THR A 222 -8.10 -1.08 5.70
CA THR A 222 -8.29 -1.58 7.06
C THR A 222 -8.08 -3.08 7.12
N TYR A 223 -7.28 -3.53 8.09
CA TYR A 223 -7.05 -4.95 8.32
C TYR A 223 -8.31 -5.61 8.90
N THR A 224 -8.69 -6.73 8.30
CA THR A 224 -9.71 -7.65 8.80
C THR A 224 -9.07 -8.98 9.15
N SER A 225 -9.50 -9.67 10.20
CA SER A 225 -9.03 -11.04 10.48
C SER A 225 -9.74 -12.10 9.62
N LEU A 226 -10.82 -11.71 8.93
CA LEU A 226 -11.62 -12.60 8.09
C LEU A 226 -11.16 -12.47 6.65
N HIS A 227 -10.42 -13.47 6.18
CA HIS A 227 -9.92 -13.50 4.81
C HIS A 227 -10.66 -14.57 3.98
N PRO A 228 -11.13 -14.22 2.78
CA PRO A 228 -11.68 -15.21 1.86
C PRO A 228 -10.61 -16.22 1.44
N ALA A 229 -11.03 -17.44 1.07
CA ALA A 229 -10.12 -18.47 0.56
C ALA A 229 -9.32 -18.00 -0.67
N ASN A 230 -9.91 -17.12 -1.48
CA ASN A 230 -9.22 -16.39 -2.54
C ASN A 230 -8.90 -14.99 -2.05
N LEU A 231 -7.63 -14.70 -1.79
CA LEU A 231 -7.20 -13.43 -1.20
C LEU A 231 -7.47 -12.22 -2.12
N LEU A 232 -7.38 -12.38 -3.45
CA LEU A 232 -7.64 -11.31 -4.41
C LEU A 232 -9.11 -11.25 -4.81
N SER A 233 -9.69 -10.06 -4.73
CA SER A 233 -10.96 -9.74 -5.36
C SER A 233 -10.83 -9.62 -6.88
N ARG A 234 -11.97 -9.60 -7.58
CA ARG A 234 -11.99 -9.34 -9.04
C ARG A 234 -11.42 -7.97 -9.40
N GLU A 235 -11.61 -6.99 -8.53
CA GLU A 235 -11.09 -5.63 -8.69
C GLU A 235 -9.57 -5.60 -8.57
N ASP A 236 -9.00 -6.30 -7.58
CA ASP A 236 -7.54 -6.41 -7.42
C ASP A 236 -6.88 -7.00 -8.67
N VAL A 237 -7.47 -8.07 -9.20
CA VAL A 237 -7.00 -8.73 -10.43
C VAL A 237 -7.13 -7.80 -11.64
N ALA A 238 -8.24 -7.07 -11.78
CA ALA A 238 -8.42 -6.13 -12.88
C ALA A 238 -7.42 -4.97 -12.83
N ASN A 239 -7.20 -4.40 -11.64
CA ASN A 239 -6.33 -3.26 -11.42
C ASN A 239 -4.86 -3.62 -11.68
N ILE A 240 -4.37 -4.76 -11.16
CA ILE A 240 -2.99 -5.17 -11.41
C ILE A 240 -2.77 -5.54 -12.89
N ASN A 241 -3.78 -6.13 -13.53
CA ASN A 241 -3.72 -6.39 -14.97
C ASN A 241 -3.70 -5.09 -15.78
N ALA A 242 -4.45 -4.06 -15.39
CA ALA A 242 -4.39 -2.77 -16.07
C ALA A 242 -2.98 -2.14 -16.04
N LEU A 243 -2.19 -2.39 -14.98
CA LEU A 243 -0.82 -1.90 -14.87
C LEU A 243 0.19 -2.73 -15.67
N TYR A 244 0.05 -4.06 -15.68
CA TYR A 244 1.11 -4.98 -16.15
C TYR A 244 0.73 -5.87 -17.33
N SER A 245 -0.54 -5.89 -17.74
CA SER A 245 -0.92 -6.60 -18.97
C SER A 245 -0.22 -5.97 -20.16
N LYS A 246 0.32 -6.84 -21.03
CA LYS A 246 0.78 -6.41 -22.35
C LYS A 246 -0.44 -5.90 -23.10
N HIS A 247 -0.49 -4.61 -23.41
CA HIS A 247 -1.30 -4.15 -24.53
C HIS A 247 -0.76 -4.83 -25.79
N PHE A 248 -1.26 -6.03 -26.09
CA PHE A 248 -1.21 -6.54 -27.44
C PHE A 248 -2.14 -5.62 -28.24
N TRP A 249 -1.58 -4.55 -28.80
CA TRP A 249 -2.15 -4.00 -30.02
C TRP A 249 -2.18 -5.16 -31.00
N ASN A 250 -3.35 -5.77 -31.13
CA ASN A 250 -3.57 -6.89 -32.03
C ASN A 250 -3.46 -6.31 -33.44
N TYR A 251 -2.24 -6.28 -34.00
CA TYR A 251 -1.95 -5.80 -35.36
C TYR A 251 -2.77 -6.53 -36.43
N SER A 252 -3.42 -7.64 -36.05
CA SER A 252 -4.39 -8.40 -36.81
C SER A 252 -5.62 -7.59 -37.26
N TYR A 253 -6.08 -6.59 -36.49
CA TYR A 253 -7.23 -5.75 -36.89
C TYR A 253 -6.86 -4.54 -37.77
N ILE A 254 -5.60 -4.12 -37.75
CA ILE A 254 -5.12 -2.99 -38.58
C ILE A 254 -4.75 -3.46 -39.99
N PHE A 255 -4.43 -4.74 -40.18
CA PHE A 255 -4.12 -5.28 -41.51
C PHE A 255 -5.35 -5.54 -42.39
N GLU A 256 -6.49 -5.97 -41.83
CA GLU A 256 -7.72 -6.13 -42.63
C GLU A 256 -8.30 -4.78 -43.09
N SER A 257 -8.24 -3.75 -42.24
CA SER A 257 -8.70 -2.40 -42.59
C SER A 257 -7.80 -1.68 -43.59
N TYR A 258 -6.49 -1.96 -43.60
CA TYR A 258 -5.55 -1.40 -44.59
C TYR A 258 -5.59 -2.10 -45.96
N MET A 259 -5.90 -3.40 -46.02
CA MET A 259 -5.96 -4.14 -47.29
C MET A 259 -7.26 -3.94 -48.07
N LEU A 260 -8.37 -3.60 -47.40
CA LEU A 260 -9.65 -3.28 -48.05
C LEU A 260 -9.65 -1.92 -48.78
N TYR A 261 -8.68 -1.04 -48.53
CA TYR A 261 -8.62 0.31 -49.13
C TYR A 261 -7.77 0.40 -50.41
N ARG A 262 -7.20 -0.71 -50.90
CA ARG A 262 -6.32 -0.73 -52.10
C ARG A 262 -6.84 -1.53 -53.29
N HIS A 263 -8.16 -1.61 -53.47
CA HIS A 263 -8.73 -1.98 -54.78
C HIS A 263 -9.38 -0.76 -55.45
N ILE A 264 -8.53 0.17 -55.89
CA ILE A 264 -8.87 1.12 -56.94
C ILE A 264 -8.43 0.48 -58.26
N PRO A 265 -9.35 0.09 -59.17
CA PRO A 265 -8.96 -0.40 -60.47
C PRO A 265 -8.43 0.76 -61.31
N THR A 266 -7.20 0.64 -61.80
CA THR A 266 -6.67 1.55 -62.83
C THR A 266 -6.94 0.98 -64.21
N LYS A 267 -7.84 1.67 -64.94
CA LYS A 267 -8.17 1.60 -66.38
C LYS A 267 -8.84 0.34 -66.91
#